data_AF-B5ID45-F1
#
_entry.id   AF-B5ID45-F1
#
_cell.length_a   1.000
_cell.length_b   1.000
_cell.length_c   1.000
_cell.angle_alpha   90.00
_cell.angle_beta   90.00
_cell.angle_gamma   90.00
#
_symmetry.space_group_name_H-M   'P 1'
#
loop_
_entity.id
_entity.type
_entity.pdbx_description
1 polymer ?
#
loop_
_entity_poly.entity_id
_entity_poly.type
_entity_poly.pdbx_seq_one_letter_code
_entity_poly.pdbx_strand_id
1 'polypeptide(L)'
;MIFAGIDLAAREKNITGVAIIEDRRIGVYSLHSDDEIIGKIVEHEPSIIAIDAPMSLEDRRVDIYLRKYGALSLKIPAMQDLAKRGMRIKRILEKRVSCNPREK
;
A
#
# COMPACT_ATOMS: atom_id res chain seq x y z
N MET A 1 13.10 1.64 -15.46
CA MET A 1 11.72 1.21 -15.07
C MET A 1 11.49 1.70 -13.66
N ILE A 2 10.32 2.26 -13.35
CA ILE A 2 10.04 2.85 -12.04
C ILE A 2 9.16 1.91 -11.23
N PHE A 3 9.54 1.69 -9.97
CA PHE A 3 8.78 0.92 -8.98
C PHE A 3 8.46 1.80 -7.78
N ALA A 4 7.35 1.49 -7.12
CA ALA A 4 7.02 2.11 -5.84
C ALA A 4 6.78 1.06 -4.75
N GLY A 5 7.28 1.33 -3.54
CA GLY A 5 6.96 0.60 -2.32
C GLY A 5 6.25 1.51 -1.33
N ILE A 6 5.17 1.02 -0.72
CA ILE A 6 4.38 1.75 0.28
C ILE A 6 4.34 0.92 1.56
N ASP A 7 5.04 1.34 2.60
CA ASP A 7 4.91 0.83 3.96
C ASP A 7 3.81 1.62 4.68
N LEU A 8 2.59 1.09 4.62
CA LEU A 8 1.39 1.84 4.93
C LEU A 8 1.11 1.88 6.43
N ALA A 9 0.89 3.08 6.97
CA ALA A 9 0.34 3.23 8.31
C ALA A 9 -1.19 3.11 8.32
N ALA A 10 -1.77 2.52 9.36
CA ALA A 10 -3.23 2.37 9.47
C ALA A 10 -4.01 3.70 9.51
N ARG A 11 -3.41 4.75 10.07
CA ARG A 11 -4.05 6.06 10.33
C ARG A 11 -3.13 7.17 9.88
N GLU A 12 -3.69 8.26 9.35
CA GLU A 12 -2.93 9.40 8.80
C GLU A 12 -2.08 10.13 9.84
N LYS A 13 -2.46 10.08 11.13
CA LYS A 13 -1.63 10.61 12.21
C LYS A 13 -0.26 9.93 12.32
N ASN A 14 -0.10 8.74 11.74
CA ASN A 14 1.16 7.99 11.70
C ASN A 14 1.78 8.12 10.31
N ILE A 15 3.11 8.11 10.27
CA ILE A 15 3.89 8.19 9.02
C ILE A 15 3.69 6.92 8.20
N THR A 16 3.47 7.10 6.90
CA THR A 16 3.58 6.09 5.84
C THR A 16 4.91 6.31 5.12
N GLY A 17 5.68 5.24 4.98
CA GLY A 17 6.90 5.25 4.17
C GLY A 17 6.57 5.01 2.71
N VAL A 18 7.08 5.86 1.81
CA VAL A 18 7.01 5.62 0.37
C VAL A 18 8.40 5.63 -0.23
N ALA A 19 8.74 4.58 -0.97
CA ALA A 19 9.98 4.49 -1.74
C ALA A 19 9.66 4.52 -3.24
N ILE A 20 10.34 5.39 -3.99
CA ILE A 20 10.35 5.39 -5.45
C ILE A 20 11.72 4.90 -5.90
N ILE A 21 11.73 3.83 -6.70
CA ILE A 21 12.94 3.18 -7.18
C ILE A 21 12.99 3.33 -8.69
N GLU A 22 14.02 4.04 -9.17
CA GLU A 22 14.29 4.24 -10.58
C GLU A 22 15.73 3.81 -10.86
N ASP A 23 15.87 2.69 -11.56
CA ASP A 23 17.14 2.03 -11.89
C ASP A 23 18.03 1.78 -10.65
N ARG A 24 19.00 2.65 -10.37
CA ARG A 24 19.92 2.55 -9.21
C ARG A 24 19.72 3.67 -8.19
N ARG A 25 18.65 4.45 -8.31
CA ARG A 25 18.32 5.57 -7.42
C ARG A 25 17.07 5.24 -6.62
N ILE A 26 17.07 5.65 -5.36
CA ILE A 26 15.95 5.46 -4.45
C ILE A 26 15.62 6.83 -3.84
N GLY A 27 14.39 7.29 -4.04
CA GLY A 27 13.79 8.39 -3.28
C GLY A 27 12.92 7.81 -2.16
N VAL A 28 13.04 8.34 -0.94
CA VAL A 28 12.20 7.95 0.20
C VAL A 28 11.44 9.15 0.73
N TYR A 29 10.19 8.94 1.10
CA TYR A 29 9.25 9.98 1.54
C TYR A 29 8.51 9.52 2.79
N SER A 30 8.30 10.46 3.72
CA SER A 30 7.44 10.30 4.88
C SER A 30 6.13 11.06 4.61
N LEU A 31 5.07 10.33 4.28
CA LEU A 31 3.77 10.88 3.91
C LEU A 31 2.71 10.46 4.93
N HIS A 32 1.61 11.20 5.03
CA HIS A 32 0.61 10.96 6.05
C HIS A 32 -0.75 10.62 5.46
N SER A 33 -1.29 11.49 4.62
CA SER A 33 -2.63 11.36 4.05
C SER A 33 -2.67 10.47 2.81
N ASP A 34 -3.85 9.95 2.50
CA ASP A 34 -4.04 9.20 1.25
C ASP A 34 -3.73 10.05 0.01
N ASP A 35 -4.09 11.34 0.02
CA ASP A 35 -3.88 12.25 -1.11
C ASP A 35 -2.38 12.52 -1.35
N GLU A 36 -1.58 12.66 -0.29
CA GLU A 36 -0.12 12.78 -0.40
C GLU A 36 0.49 11.52 -1.03
N ILE A 37 0.09 10.34 -0.53
CA ILE A 37 0.58 9.05 -1.03
C ILE A 37 0.23 8.90 -2.51
N ILE A 38 -1.05 9.11 -2.85
CA ILE A 38 -1.54 9.01 -4.23
C ILE A 38 -0.84 10.02 -5.13
N GLY A 39 -0.72 11.28 -4.70
CA GLY A 39 -0.09 12.34 -5.47
C GLY A 39 1.36 11.98 -5.81
N LYS A 40 2.12 11.49 -4.83
CA LYS A 40 3.52 11.07 -5.04
C LYS A 40 3.64 9.89 -6.02
N ILE A 41 2.72 8.93 -5.93
CA ILE A 41 2.68 7.77 -6.84
C ILE A 41 2.31 8.19 -8.26
N VAL A 42 1.30 9.06 -8.42
CA VAL A 42 0.87 9.54 -9.74
C VAL A 42 1.97 10.38 -10.41
N GLU A 43 2.67 11.22 -9.64
CA GLU A 43 3.78 12.05 -10.12
C GLU A 43 4.91 11.24 -10.79
N HIS A 44 5.19 10.02 -10.29
CA HIS A 44 6.30 9.19 -10.79
C HIS A 44 5.86 8.07 -11.74
N GLU A 45 4.56 7.89 -11.95
CA GLU A 45 3.97 6.86 -12.82
C GLU A 45 4.67 5.47 -12.76
N PRO A 46 4.83 4.88 -11.57
CA PRO A 46 5.52 3.60 -11.42
C PRO A 46 4.77 2.49 -12.17
N SER A 47 5.54 1.60 -12.79
CA SER A 47 5.00 0.45 -13.50
C SER A 47 4.45 -0.62 -12.56
N ILE A 48 4.96 -0.69 -11.33
CA ILE A 48 4.54 -1.62 -10.27
C ILE A 48 4.52 -0.87 -8.94
N ILE A 49 3.45 -1.09 -8.17
CA ILE A 49 3.26 -0.51 -6.84
C ILE A 49 3.08 -1.66 -5.85
N ALA A 50 4.03 -1.83 -4.94
CA ALA A 50 3.93 -2.75 -3.82
C ALA A 50 3.35 -2.01 -2.61
N ILE A 51 2.31 -2.58 -1.98
CA ILE A 51 1.67 -2.03 -0.79
C ILE A 51 1.81 -3.03 0.34
N ASP A 52 2.53 -2.66 1.40
CA ASP A 52 2.62 -3.45 2.62
C ASP A 52 1.39 -3.18 3.50
N ALA A 53 0.35 -3.98 3.28
CA ALA A 53 -0.84 -4.04 4.11
C ALA A 53 -1.59 -5.35 3.86
N PRO A 54 -2.36 -5.87 4.84
CA PRO A 54 -3.29 -6.95 4.56
C PRO A 54 -4.34 -6.51 3.53
N MET A 55 -4.62 -7.37 2.56
CA MET A 55 -5.68 -7.14 1.55
C MET A 55 -6.94 -7.95 1.85
N SER A 56 -7.19 -8.25 3.14
CA SER A 56 -8.32 -9.01 3.65
C SER A 56 -8.72 -8.49 5.02
N LEU A 57 -10.01 -8.59 5.35
CA LEU A 57 -10.55 -8.29 6.70
C LEU A 57 -10.78 -9.55 7.53
N GLU A 58 -10.79 -10.71 6.87
CA GLU A 58 -10.93 -12.02 7.50
C GLU A 58 -9.58 -12.72 7.53
N ASP A 59 -9.35 -13.47 8.59
CA ASP A 59 -8.15 -14.29 8.73
C ASP A 59 -8.12 -15.35 7.63
N ARG A 60 -6.99 -15.43 6.93
CA ARG A 60 -6.73 -16.49 5.96
C ARG A 60 -6.30 -17.74 6.71
N ARG A 61 -6.34 -18.88 6.01
CA ARG A 61 -5.87 -20.17 6.55
C ARG A 61 -4.45 -20.08 7.12
N VAL A 62 -3.56 -19.34 6.46
CA VAL A 62 -2.19 -19.11 6.91
C VAL A 62 -2.13 -18.27 8.19
N ASP A 63 -2.96 -17.23 8.31
CA ASP A 63 -2.99 -16.38 9.51
C ASP A 63 -3.44 -17.19 10.72
N ILE A 64 -4.46 -18.06 10.56
CA ILE A 64 -4.94 -18.97 11.60
C ILE A 64 -3.84 -19.97 12.00
N TYR A 65 -3.19 -20.59 11.02
CA TYR A 65 -2.13 -21.58 11.27
C TYR A 65 -0.93 -20.98 12.02
N LEU A 66 -0.55 -19.74 11.69
CA LEU A 66 0.62 -19.07 12.27
C LEU A 66 0.35 -18.43 13.64
N ARG A 67 -0.89 -18.40 14.14
CA ARG A 67 -1.20 -17.84 15.48
C ARG A 67 -0.40 -18.51 16.59
N LYS A 68 -0.16 -19.82 16.46
CA LYS A 68 0.66 -20.58 17.42
C LYS A 68 2.12 -20.11 17.49
N TYR A 69 2.56 -19.34 16.50
CA TYR A 69 3.89 -18.71 16.43
C TYR A 69 3.85 -17.19 16.66
N GLY A 70 2.71 -16.64 17.10
CA GLY A 70 2.57 -15.21 17.43
C GLY A 70 2.04 -14.33 16.31
N ALA A 71 1.58 -14.90 15.18
CA ALA A 71 0.91 -14.11 14.15
C ALA A 71 -0.39 -13.49 14.70
N LEU A 72 -0.56 -12.20 14.46
CA LEU A 72 -1.73 -11.45 14.88
C LEU A 72 -2.92 -11.70 13.95
N SER A 73 -4.14 -11.69 14.52
CA SER A 73 -5.37 -11.79 13.73
C SER A 73 -5.61 -10.51 12.92
N LEU A 74 -6.09 -10.67 11.69
CA LEU A 74 -6.54 -9.56 10.85
C LEU A 74 -7.78 -8.86 11.42
N LYS A 75 -8.47 -9.49 12.37
CA LYS A 75 -9.64 -8.93 13.06
C LYS A 75 -9.28 -7.92 14.15
N ILE A 76 -8.01 -7.77 14.49
CA ILE A 76 -7.57 -6.71 15.42
C ILE A 76 -7.93 -5.36 14.80
N PRO A 77 -8.56 -4.41 15.53
CA PRO A 77 -9.04 -3.15 14.97
C PRO A 77 -7.99 -2.36 14.18
N ALA A 78 -6.76 -2.29 14.69
CA ALA A 78 -5.65 -1.61 14.00
C ALA A 78 -5.29 -2.29 12.66
N MET A 79 -5.33 -3.62 12.59
CA MET A 79 -5.09 -4.39 11.36
C MET A 79 -6.23 -4.21 10.36
N GLN A 80 -7.49 -4.15 10.84
CA GLN A 80 -8.64 -3.84 9.99
C GLN A 80 -8.56 -2.42 9.43
N ASP A 81 -8.17 -1.43 10.25
CA ASP A 81 -7.96 -0.05 9.80
C ASP A 81 -6.91 -0.01 8.68
N LEU A 82 -5.77 -0.67 8.88
CA LEU A 82 -4.70 -0.80 7.88
C LEU A 82 -5.19 -1.48 6.60
N ALA A 83 -5.88 -2.61 6.72
CA ALA A 83 -6.37 -3.36 5.57
C ALA A 83 -7.40 -2.57 4.75
N LYS A 84 -8.34 -1.91 5.43
CA LYS A 84 -9.33 -1.01 4.78
C LYS A 84 -8.64 0.12 4.05
N ARG A 85 -7.62 0.73 4.66
CA ARG A 85 -6.84 1.79 4.04
C ARG A 85 -6.07 1.30 2.80
N GLY A 86 -5.37 0.17 2.91
CA GLY A 86 -4.63 -0.44 1.80
C GLY A 86 -5.53 -0.78 0.62
N MET A 87 -6.69 -1.42 0.87
CA MET A 87 -7.67 -1.72 -0.17
C MET A 87 -8.26 -0.47 -0.83
N ARG A 88 -8.46 0.62 -0.06
CA ARG A 88 -8.94 1.90 -0.59
C ARG A 88 -7.91 2.54 -1.52
N ILE A 89 -6.65 2.66 -1.08
CA ILE A 89 -5.55 3.20 -1.89
C ILE A 89 -5.38 2.38 -3.18
N LYS A 90 -5.36 1.05 -3.08
CA LYS A 90 -5.32 0.15 -4.24
C LYS A 90 -6.41 0.48 -5.25
N ARG A 91 -7.67 0.51 -4.82
CA ARG A 91 -8.82 0.80 -5.69
C ARG A 91 -8.69 2.16 -6.39
N ILE A 92 -8.20 3.17 -5.69
CA ILE A 92 -8.03 4.51 -6.23
C ILE A 92 -6.93 4.53 -7.30
N LEU A 93 -5.80 3.86 -7.04
CA LEU A 93 -4.68 3.78 -7.97
C LEU A 93 -5.04 2.96 -9.22
N GLU A 94 -5.75 1.84 -9.07
CA GLU A 94 -6.24 1.02 -10.20
C GLU A 94 -7.15 1.83 -11.14
N LYS A 95 -8.05 2.65 -10.59
CA LYS A 95 -8.92 3.53 -11.39
C LYS A 95 -8.12 4.56 -12.19
N ARG A 96 -7.09 5.17 -11.58
CA ARG A 96 -6.27 6.18 -12.25
C ARG A 96 -5.35 5.58 -13.32
N VAL A 97 -4.82 4.37 -13.08
CA VAL A 97 -4.00 3.65 -14.06
C VAL A 97 -4.83 3.10 -15.23
N SER A 98 -6.10 2.70 -14.99
CA SER A 98 -7.00 2.20 -16.04
C SER A 98 -7.56 3.31 -16.95
N CYS A 99 -7.49 4.57 -16.53
CA CYS A 99 -7.85 5.73 -17.34
C CYS A 99 -6.69 6.28 -18.17
N ASN A 100 -5.51 5.65 -18.14
CA ASN A 100 -4.43 5.99 -19.06
C ASN A 100 -4.57 5.06 -20.29
N PRO A 101 -5.07 5.53 -21.44
CA PRO A 101 -5.06 4.74 -22.67
C PRO A 101 -3.60 4.52 -23.04
N ARG A 102 -3.04 3.40 -22.58
CA ARG A 102 -1.81 2.88 -23.17
C ARG A 102 -2.20 2.41 -24.55
N GLU A 103 -1.93 3.26 -25.54
CA GLU A 103 -1.85 2.89 -26.94
C GLU A 103 -1.15 1.53 -27.06
N LYS A 104 -1.92 0.53 -27.47
CA LYS A 104 -1.47 -0.63 -28.22
C LYS A 104 -2.55 -1.02 -29.21
#